data_AF-A0A916PFF5-F1
#
_entry.id   AF-A0A916PFF5-F1
#
_cell.length_a   1.000
_cell.length_b   1.000
_cell.length_c   1.000
_cell.angle_alpha   90.00
_cell.angle_beta   90.00
_cell.angle_gamma   90.00
#
_symmetry.space_group_name_H-M   'P 1'
#
loop_
_entity.id
_entity.type
_entity.pdbx_description
1 polymer ?
#
loop_
_entity_poly.entity_id
_entity_poly.type
_entity_poly.pdbx_seq_one_letter_code
_entity_poly.pdbx_strand_id
1 'polypeptide(L)'
;MELKDFTEKEQEMIKKRLTMSNISDKETTEKILALVPQDLIKRIPFFVRKHATTRTIKRISIEYPELYAVAQTSGEIPEKKTRRIASDYHNYL
;
A
#
# COMPACT_ATOMS: atom_id res chain seq x y z
N MET A 1 -17.82 14.93 -20.05
CA MET A 1 -17.31 15.49 -18.78
C MET A 1 -15.83 15.21 -18.72
N GLU A 2 -15.04 16.27 -18.74
CA GLU A 2 -13.60 16.23 -18.56
C GLU A 2 -13.25 16.49 -17.10
N LEU A 3 -12.05 16.08 -16.64
CA LEU A 3 -11.63 16.29 -15.25
C LEU A 3 -11.64 17.78 -14.85
N LYS A 4 -11.46 18.68 -15.83
CA LYS A 4 -11.47 20.14 -15.69
C LYS A 4 -12.85 20.71 -15.33
N ASP A 5 -13.92 19.93 -15.54
CA ASP A 5 -15.29 20.33 -15.22
C ASP A 5 -15.58 20.27 -13.70
N PHE A 6 -14.68 19.66 -12.93
CA PHE A 6 -14.84 19.44 -11.50
C PHE A 6 -14.01 20.44 -10.68
N THR A 7 -14.49 20.77 -9.49
CA THR A 7 -13.74 21.59 -8.54
C THR A 7 -12.45 20.89 -8.08
N GLU A 8 -11.42 21.62 -7.65
CA GLU A 8 -10.14 21.04 -7.23
C GLU A 8 -10.30 19.91 -6.19
N LYS A 9 -11.24 20.07 -5.24
CA LYS A 9 -11.55 19.05 -4.24
C LYS A 9 -12.13 17.77 -4.87
N GLU A 10 -13.02 17.91 -5.85
CA GLU A 10 -13.58 16.78 -6.58
C GLU A 10 -12.52 16.10 -7.46
N GLN A 11 -11.65 16.88 -8.11
CA GLN A 11 -10.53 16.33 -8.86
C GLN A 11 -9.56 15.55 -7.96
N GLU A 12 -9.26 16.04 -6.75
CA GLU A 12 -8.47 15.31 -5.77
C GLU A 12 -9.16 14.01 -5.32
N MET A 13 -10.47 14.05 -5.04
CA MET A 13 -11.23 12.84 -4.67
C MET A 13 -11.28 11.82 -5.80
N ILE A 14 -11.43 12.28 -7.05
CA ILE A 14 -11.41 11.43 -8.26
C ILE A 14 -10.03 10.80 -8.43
N LYS A 15 -8.96 11.60 -8.36
CA LYS A 15 -7.57 11.09 -8.39
C LYS A 15 -7.32 10.09 -7.28
N LYS A 16 -7.75 10.38 -6.04
CA LYS A 16 -7.61 9.50 -4.88
C LYS A 16 -8.39 8.19 -5.07
N ARG A 17 -9.61 8.25 -5.62
CA ARG A 17 -10.40 7.06 -5.96
C ARG A 17 -9.76 6.23 -7.08
N LEU A 18 -9.23 6.87 -8.12
CA LEU A 18 -8.52 6.22 -9.24
C LEU A 18 -7.23 5.54 -8.76
N THR A 19 -6.45 6.21 -7.92
CA THR A 19 -5.29 5.58 -7.26
C THR A 19 -5.72 4.43 -6.38
N MET A 20 -6.89 4.53 -5.71
CA MET A 20 -7.41 3.44 -4.88
C MET A 20 -7.92 2.24 -5.68
N SER A 21 -8.49 2.43 -6.87
CA SER A 21 -8.89 1.32 -7.75
C SER A 21 -7.69 0.60 -8.36
N ASN A 22 -6.57 1.29 -8.58
CA ASN A 22 -5.30 0.67 -8.98
C ASN A 22 -4.59 -0.06 -7.82
N ILE A 23 -5.13 -0.04 -6.60
CA ILE A 23 -4.54 -0.80 -5.48
C ILE A 23 -4.53 -2.31 -5.72
N SER A 24 -5.29 -2.82 -6.69
CA SER A 24 -5.19 -4.21 -7.13
C SER A 24 -4.00 -4.52 -8.04
N ASP A 25 -3.00 -3.64 -8.16
CA ASP A 25 -1.75 -3.96 -8.83
C ASP A 25 -1.03 -5.07 -8.06
N LYS A 26 -1.06 -6.27 -8.65
CA LYS A 26 -0.42 -7.48 -8.11
C LYS A 26 1.07 -7.24 -7.84
N GLU A 27 1.75 -6.49 -8.72
CA GLU A 27 3.16 -6.14 -8.55
C GLU A 27 3.42 -5.26 -7.33
N THR A 28 2.60 -4.23 -7.11
CA THR A 28 2.71 -3.35 -5.92
C THR A 28 2.45 -4.14 -4.64
N THR A 29 1.48 -5.05 -4.69
CA THR A 29 1.17 -5.96 -3.58
C THR A 29 2.37 -6.87 -3.26
N GLU A 30 2.97 -7.49 -4.28
CA GLU A 30 4.15 -8.34 -4.11
C GLU A 30 5.36 -7.57 -3.57
N LYS A 31 5.60 -6.34 -4.06
CA LYS A 31 6.66 -5.46 -3.54
C LYS A 31 6.44 -5.08 -2.09
N ILE A 32 5.22 -4.67 -1.71
CA ILE A 32 4.90 -4.35 -0.31
C ILE A 32 5.07 -5.60 0.57
N LEU A 33 4.64 -6.77 0.09
CA LEU A 33 4.83 -8.04 0.80
C LEU A 33 6.31 -8.42 0.95
N ALA A 34 7.16 -8.07 0.00
CA ALA A 34 8.61 -8.30 0.08
C ALA A 34 9.29 -7.42 1.15
N LEU A 35 8.71 -6.25 1.47
CA LEU A 35 9.20 -5.39 2.54
C LEU A 35 8.78 -5.87 3.94
N VAL A 36 7.75 -6.71 4.01
CA VAL A 36 7.29 -7.29 5.27
C VAL A 36 8.11 -8.53 5.58
N PRO A 37 8.63 -8.67 6.81
CA PRO A 37 9.30 -9.91 7.23
C PRO A 37 8.38 -11.11 7.02
N GLN A 38 8.86 -12.08 6.23
CA GLN A 38 8.10 -13.28 5.87
C GLN A 38 7.71 -14.11 7.09
N ASP A 39 8.45 -14.00 8.20
CA ASP A 39 8.14 -14.69 9.46
C ASP A 39 6.83 -14.20 10.10
N LEU A 40 6.46 -12.93 9.90
CA LEU A 40 5.16 -12.41 10.34
C LEU A 40 4.02 -12.96 9.47
N ILE A 41 4.24 -13.07 8.17
CA ILE A 41 3.26 -13.64 7.23
C ILE A 41 3.04 -15.14 7.49
N LYS A 42 4.11 -15.87 7.86
CA LYS A 42 4.03 -17.30 8.20
C LYS A 42 3.22 -17.57 9.46
N ARG A 43 3.22 -16.65 10.44
CA ARG A 43 2.38 -16.75 11.66
C ARG A 43 0.87 -16.67 11.35
N ILE A 44 0.49 -16.02 10.25
CA ILE A 44 -0.90 -15.93 9.83
C ILE A 44 -1.33 -17.26 9.18
N PRO A 45 -2.47 -17.86 9.57
CA PRO A 45 -2.99 -19.07 8.92
C PRO A 45 -3.25 -18.85 7.42
N PHE A 46 -2.92 -19.85 6.59
CA PHE A 46 -2.88 -19.68 5.11
C PHE A 46 -4.20 -19.15 4.52
N PHE A 47 -5.35 -19.58 5.05
CA PHE A 47 -6.67 -19.22 4.53
C PHE A 47 -7.04 -17.74 4.76
N VAL A 48 -6.47 -17.10 5.77
CA VAL A 48 -6.68 -15.66 6.04
C VAL A 48 -5.55 -14.78 5.51
N ARG A 49 -4.40 -15.34 5.07
CA ARG A 49 -3.26 -14.56 4.57
C ARG A 49 -3.68 -13.57 3.49
N LYS A 50 -4.39 -14.03 2.45
CA LYS A 50 -4.83 -13.17 1.34
C LYS A 50 -5.72 -12.01 1.82
N HIS A 51 -6.61 -12.27 2.77
CA HIS A 51 -7.49 -11.24 3.31
C HIS A 51 -6.73 -10.23 4.17
N ALA A 52 -5.85 -10.72 5.06
CA ALA A 52 -5.03 -9.89 5.93
C ALA A 52 -4.08 -9.01 5.11
N THR A 53 -3.35 -9.58 4.16
CA THR A 53 -2.39 -8.84 3.32
C THR A 53 -3.07 -7.75 2.50
N THR A 54 -4.21 -8.07 1.87
CA THR A 54 -4.97 -7.09 1.07
C THR A 54 -5.49 -5.94 1.94
N ARG A 55 -6.00 -6.23 3.15
CA ARG A 55 -6.45 -5.19 4.10
C ARG A 55 -5.30 -4.29 4.53
N THR A 56 -4.14 -4.87 4.86
CA THR A 56 -2.97 -4.10 5.30
C THR A 56 -2.44 -3.22 4.19
N ILE A 57 -2.33 -3.73 2.96
CA ILE A 57 -1.90 -2.93 1.79
C ILE A 57 -2.88 -1.77 1.54
N LYS A 58 -4.19 -2.01 1.63
CA LYS A 58 -5.19 -0.97 1.51
C LYS A 58 -5.06 0.09 2.60
N ARG A 59 -4.73 -0.29 3.84
CA ARG A 59 -4.42 0.68 4.91
C ARG A 59 -3.15 1.48 4.62
N ILE A 60 -2.08 0.81 4.21
CA ILE A 60 -0.80 1.46 3.86
C ILE A 60 -0.98 2.49 2.75
N SER A 61 -1.81 2.21 1.73
CA SER A 61 -2.11 3.19 0.68
C SER A 61 -2.81 4.47 1.18
N ILE A 62 -3.55 4.37 2.30
CA ILE A 62 -4.31 5.48 2.87
C ILE A 62 -3.46 6.25 3.88
N GLU A 63 -2.78 5.53 4.77
CA GLU A 63 -1.99 6.11 5.87
C GLU A 63 -0.61 6.55 5.40
N TYR A 64 -0.01 5.82 4.45
CA TYR A 64 1.33 6.07 3.92
C TYR A 64 1.33 6.08 2.39
N PRO A 65 0.63 7.05 1.76
CA PRO A 65 0.55 7.14 0.31
C PRO A 65 1.93 7.25 -0.35
N GLU A 66 2.92 7.85 0.33
CA GLU A 66 4.29 7.91 -0.18
C GLU A 66 4.99 6.55 -0.25
N LEU A 67 4.70 5.63 0.68
CA LEU A 67 5.27 4.28 0.65
C LEU A 67 4.63 3.45 -0.46
N TYR A 68 3.33 3.65 -0.65
CA TYR A 68 2.59 3.04 -1.73
C TYR A 68 3.07 3.55 -3.10
N ALA A 69 3.32 4.86 -3.23
CA ALA A 69 3.88 5.48 -4.42
C ALA A 69 5.30 4.98 -4.72
N VAL A 70 6.13 4.77 -3.69
CA VAL A 70 7.48 4.17 -3.83
C VAL A 70 7.39 2.71 -4.29
N ALA A 71 6.39 1.94 -3.83
CA ALA A 71 6.17 0.58 -4.31
C ALA A 71 5.65 0.55 -5.76
N GLN A 72 4.88 1.56 -6.18
CA GLN A 72 4.44 1.73 -7.58
C GLN A 72 5.57 2.18 -8.50
N THR A 73 6.49 3.02 -8.03
CA THR A 73 7.65 3.43 -8.83
C THR A 73 8.68 2.30 -8.87
N SER A 74 9.12 1.91 -10.07
CA SER A 74 10.16 0.90 -10.25
C SER A 74 11.52 1.49 -9.83
N GLY A 75 11.88 1.35 -8.56
CA GLY A 75 13.15 1.83 -8.02
C GLY A 75 13.40 1.36 -6.59
N GLU A 76 14.67 1.27 -6.19
CA GLU A 76 15.08 0.83 -4.86
C GLU A 76 14.43 1.67 -3.76
N ILE A 77 13.83 0.98 -2.79
CA ILE A 77 13.20 1.63 -1.64
C ILE A 77 14.32 2.12 -0.72
N PRO A 78 14.41 3.44 -0.45
CA PRO A 78 15.49 3.98 0.36
C PRO A 78 15.41 3.41 1.79
N GLU A 79 16.54 2.83 2.23
CA GLU A 79 16.71 2.03 3.46
C GLU A 79 16.17 2.70 4.75
N LYS A 80 16.15 4.04 4.76
CA LYS A 80 15.61 4.86 5.85
C LYS A 80 14.09 4.70 6.04
N LYS A 81 13.34 4.37 4.98
CA LYS A 81 11.87 4.22 5.01
C LYS A 81 11.46 2.80 5.46
N THR A 82 12.23 1.78 5.09
CA THR A 82 12.01 0.36 5.43
C THR A 82 12.04 0.12 6.94
N ARG A 83 12.95 0.76 7.66
CA ARG A 83 13.09 0.60 9.12
C ARG A 83 11.87 1.10 9.90
N ARG A 84 11.18 2.11 9.38
CA ARG A 84 9.96 2.67 9.99
C ARG A 84 8.76 1.74 9.82
N ILE A 85 8.63 1.15 8.62
CA ILE A 85 7.59 0.15 8.32
C ILE A 85 7.72 -1.08 9.20
N ALA A 86 8.95 -1.60 9.38
CA ALA A 86 9.20 -2.75 10.23
C ALA A 86 8.82 -2.49 11.70
N SER A 87 9.06 -1.27 12.19
CA SER A 87 8.71 -0.86 13.55
C SER A 87 7.19 -0.77 13.75
N ASP A 88 6.45 -0.25 12.77
CA ASP A 88 5.00 -0.11 12.89
C ASP A 88 4.31 -1.48 12.80
N TYR A 89 4.77 -2.38 11.93
CA TYR A 89 4.23 -3.75 11.82
C TYR A 89 4.35 -4.57 13.12
N HIS A 90 5.29 -4.24 14.01
CA HIS A 90 5.47 -4.92 15.30
C HIS A 90 4.38 -4.55 16.32
N ASN A 91 3.79 -3.36 16.24
CA ASN A 91 2.78 -2.87 17.19
C ASN A 91 1.33 -3.25 16.82
N TYR A 92 1.11 -3.85 15.65
CA TYR A 92 -0.23 -4.16 15.13
C TYR A 92 -0.54 -5.67 15.03
N LEU A 93 0.36 -6.52 15.52
CA LEU A 93 0.16 -7.98 15.67
C LEU A 93 0.13 -8.34 17.15
#